data_AF-A0A7W1IPL8-F1
#
_entry.id   AF-A0A7W1IPL8-F1
#
_cell.length_a   1.000
_cell.length_b   1.000
_cell.length_c   1.000
_cell.angle_alpha   90.00
_cell.angle_beta   90.00
_cell.angle_gamma   90.00
#
_symmetry.space_group_name_H-M   'P 1'
#
loop_
_entity.id
_entity.type
_entity.pdbx_description
1 polymer ?
#
loop_
_entity_poly.entity_id
_entity_poly.type
_entity_poly.pdbx_seq_one_letter_code
_entity_poly.pdbx_strand_id
1 'polypeptide(L)'
;MKTLMQYLLVAMFLFPFAPAQLKATEANVLITANNTMERNASEKATLARLKAIKLQTKSNLSKSEKKALRQEVLNIRDQHKGPSGVVYISTGALILIIVLLIILL
;
A
#
# COMPACT_ATOMS: atom_id res chain seq x y z
N MET A 1 3.22 -34.32 -44.84
CA MET A 1 2.26 -33.79 -43.84
C MET A 1 2.88 -33.62 -42.44
N LYS A 2 3.64 -34.61 -41.94
CA LYS A 2 4.24 -34.58 -40.59
C LYS A 2 5.22 -33.43 -40.33
N THR A 3 6.05 -33.06 -41.31
CA THR A 3 6.98 -31.91 -41.22
C THR A 3 6.26 -30.57 -41.28
N LEU A 4 5.21 -30.45 -42.10
CA LEU A 4 4.36 -29.25 -42.15
C LEU A 4 3.66 -29.01 -40.81
N MET A 5 3.19 -30.09 -40.17
CA MET A 5 2.55 -30.04 -38.85
C MET A 5 3.55 -29.66 -37.74
N GLN A 6 4.83 -30.05 -37.86
CA GLN A 6 5.90 -29.65 -36.94
C GLN A 6 6.24 -28.15 -37.05
N TYR A 7 6.32 -27.61 -38.28
CA TYR A 7 6.56 -26.18 -38.48
C TYR A 7 5.40 -25.32 -37.96
N LEU A 8 4.16 -25.78 -38.12
CA LEU A 8 2.98 -25.10 -37.58
C LEU A 8 2.97 -25.07 -36.05
N LEU A 9 3.42 -26.15 -35.40
CA LEU A 9 3.49 -26.24 -33.94
C LEU A 9 4.61 -25.35 -33.35
N VAL A 10 5.76 -25.26 -34.02
CA VAL A 10 6.86 -24.35 -33.61
C VAL A 10 6.46 -22.89 -33.81
N ALA A 11 5.77 -22.56 -34.91
CA ALA A 11 5.31 -21.19 -35.18
C ALA A 11 4.31 -20.68 -34.12
N MET A 12 3.47 -21.57 -33.56
CA MET A 12 2.52 -21.22 -32.50
C MET A 12 3.21 -20.96 -31.14
N PHE A 13 4.37 -21.60 -30.90
CA PHE A 13 5.15 -21.43 -29.68
C PHE A 13 6.01 -20.16 -29.65
N LEU A 14 6.32 -19.57 -30.82
CA LEU A 14 7.04 -18.31 -30.92
C LEU A 14 6.12 -17.07 -30.79
N PHE A 15 4.81 -17.25 -30.60
CA PHE A 15 3.90 -16.12 -30.45
C PHE A 15 4.11 -15.44 -29.08
N PRO A 16 4.55 -14.16 -29.04
CA PRO A 16 4.76 -13.48 -27.77
C PRO A 16 3.40 -13.21 -27.12
N PHE A 17 3.23 -13.70 -25.88
CA PHE A 17 2.07 -13.37 -25.07
C PHE A 17 2.16 -11.90 -24.63
N ALA A 18 1.40 -11.02 -25.28
CA ALA A 18 1.32 -9.63 -24.88
C ALA A 18 0.54 -9.52 -23.55
N PRO A 19 1.06 -8.87 -22.50
CA PRO A 19 0.30 -8.66 -21.28
C PRO A 19 -0.88 -7.75 -21.59
N ALA A 20 -2.11 -8.27 -21.43
CA ALA A 20 -3.32 -7.46 -21.49
C ALA A 20 -3.31 -6.46 -20.34
N GLN A 21 -3.13 -5.17 -20.64
CA GLN A 21 -3.25 -4.11 -19.65
C GLN A 21 -4.73 -3.90 -19.35
N LEU A 22 -5.22 -4.50 -18.27
CA LEU A 22 -6.55 -4.22 -17.73
C LEU A 22 -6.52 -2.85 -17.03
N LYS A 23 -7.13 -1.83 -17.64
CA LYS A 23 -7.35 -0.54 -16.99
C LYS A 23 -8.58 -0.67 -16.09
N ALA A 24 -8.38 -0.68 -14.77
CA ALA A 24 -9.46 -0.69 -13.80
C ALA A 24 -10.34 0.56 -13.96
N THR A 25 -11.65 0.37 -14.15
CA THR A 25 -12.61 1.47 -14.09
C THR A 25 -12.82 1.88 -12.64
N GLU A 26 -12.55 3.15 -12.38
CA GLU A 26 -12.49 3.81 -11.08
C GLU A 26 -13.89 4.12 -10.51
N ALA A 27 -14.73 3.11 -10.26
CA ALA A 27 -15.98 3.34 -9.53
C ALA A 27 -15.75 3.58 -8.02
N ASN A 28 -14.60 3.15 -7.48
CA ASN A 28 -14.21 3.35 -6.07
C ASN A 28 -13.38 4.62 -5.80
N VAL A 29 -12.98 5.36 -6.83
CA VAL A 29 -12.05 6.49 -6.66
C VAL A 29 -12.71 7.69 -6.00
N LEU A 30 -14.01 7.90 -6.12
CA LEU A 30 -14.67 9.01 -5.40
C LEU A 30 -14.64 8.83 -3.87
N ILE A 31 -14.77 7.60 -3.36
CA ILE A 31 -14.73 7.34 -1.91
C ILE A 31 -13.29 7.34 -1.41
N THR A 32 -12.34 6.80 -2.18
CA THR A 32 -10.92 6.82 -1.84
C THR A 32 -10.31 8.21 -1.98
N ALA A 33 -10.69 9.02 -2.97
CA ALA A 33 -10.19 10.39 -3.19
C ALA A 33 -10.65 11.34 -2.08
N ASN A 34 -11.92 11.25 -1.67
CA ASN A 34 -12.43 12.08 -0.56
C ASN A 34 -11.73 11.71 0.77
N ASN A 35 -11.58 10.42 1.06
CA ASN A 35 -10.83 9.94 2.23
C ASN A 35 -9.33 10.28 2.16
N THR A 36 -8.69 10.24 0.99
CA THR A 36 -7.27 10.63 0.86
C THR A 36 -7.08 12.13 0.97
N MET A 37 -7.99 12.96 0.43
CA MET A 37 -7.89 14.42 0.57
C MET A 37 -8.07 14.87 2.03
N GLU A 38 -9.04 14.32 2.76
CA GLU A 38 -9.21 14.60 4.19
C GLU A 38 -8.05 14.05 5.05
N ARG A 39 -7.58 12.84 4.76
CA ARG A 39 -6.42 12.25 5.44
C ARG A 39 -5.14 13.04 5.21
N ASN A 40 -4.90 13.52 3.99
CA ASN A 40 -3.75 14.34 3.65
C ASN A 40 -3.79 15.73 4.31
N ALA A 41 -4.97 16.32 4.45
CA ALA A 41 -5.14 17.59 5.16
C ALA A 41 -4.89 17.43 6.67
N SER A 42 -5.44 16.37 7.27
CA SER A 42 -5.22 16.03 8.68
C SER A 42 -3.74 15.69 8.96
N GLU A 43 -3.08 14.96 8.07
CA GLU A 43 -1.65 14.63 8.20
C GLU A 43 -0.76 15.86 8.14
N LYS A 44 -1.05 16.83 7.26
CA LYS A 44 -0.32 18.10 7.20
C LYS A 44 -0.45 18.90 8.50
N ALA A 45 -1.64 18.93 9.10
CA ALA A 45 -1.87 19.60 10.38
C ALA A 45 -1.08 18.94 11.52
N THR A 46 -1.09 17.60 11.59
CA THR A 46 -0.32 16.84 12.59
C THR A 46 1.19 17.04 12.41
N LEU A 47 1.69 17.05 11.16
CA LEU A 47 3.09 17.33 10.86
C LEU A 47 3.50 18.77 11.24
N ALA A 48 2.62 19.74 11.01
CA ALA A 48 2.87 21.13 11.42
C ALA A 48 2.98 21.24 12.94
N ARG A 49 2.12 20.54 13.69
CA ARG A 49 2.19 20.49 15.16
C ARG A 49 3.46 19.82 15.66
N LEU A 50 3.87 18.70 15.06
CA LEU A 50 5.15 18.03 15.39
C LEU A 50 6.37 18.92 15.10
N LYS A 51 6.36 19.66 13.99
CA LYS A 51 7.40 20.65 13.68
C LYS A 51 7.44 21.75 14.74
N ALA A 52 6.29 22.30 15.14
CA ALA A 52 6.22 23.28 16.21
C ALA A 52 6.79 22.75 17.53
N ILE A 53 6.45 21.52 17.93
CA ILE A 53 6.99 20.85 19.13
C ILE A 53 8.51 20.64 19.01
N LYS A 54 9.04 20.36 17.81
CA LYS A 54 10.47 20.19 17.55
C LYS A 54 11.25 21.52 17.64
N LEU A 55 10.65 22.61 17.16
CA LEU A 55 11.22 23.96 17.18
C LEU A 55 11.13 24.62 18.56
N GLN A 56 10.21 24.16 19.42
CA GLN A 56 10.06 24.69 20.77
C GLN A 56 11.28 24.34 21.65
N THR A 57 11.86 25.38 22.26
CA THR A 57 13.07 25.29 23.09
C THR A 57 12.79 24.53 24.38
N LYS A 58 13.29 23.28 24.47
CA LYS A 58 13.01 22.37 25.61
C LYS A 58 13.68 22.76 26.92
N SER A 59 14.61 23.71 26.89
CA SER A 59 15.36 24.19 28.07
C SER A 59 14.46 24.87 29.10
N ASN A 60 13.44 25.62 28.66
CA ASN A 60 12.56 26.39 29.54
C ASN A 60 11.30 25.61 30.00
N LEU A 61 11.18 24.33 29.66
CA LEU A 61 10.01 23.53 30.00
C LEU A 61 10.17 22.82 31.35
N SER A 62 9.12 22.88 32.17
CA SER A 62 8.95 22.09 33.38
C SER A 62 8.96 20.59 33.08
N LYS A 63 9.33 19.77 34.08
CA LYS A 63 9.30 18.30 33.96
C LYS A 63 7.91 17.78 33.56
N SER A 64 6.85 18.44 34.03
CA SER A 64 5.45 18.08 33.71
C SER A 64 5.13 18.35 32.23
N GLU A 65 5.50 19.52 31.73
CA GLU A 65 5.26 19.94 30.33
C GLU A 65 6.06 19.08 29.34
N LYS A 66 7.31 18.73 29.69
CA LYS A 66 8.10 17.77 28.92
C LYS A 66 7.44 16.40 28.82
N LYS A 67 6.78 15.94 29.89
CA LYS A 67 6.07 14.65 29.91
C LYS A 67 4.80 14.73 29.05
N ALA A 68 4.04 15.82 29.12
CA ALA A 68 2.86 16.05 28.30
C ALA A 68 3.20 16.04 26.81
N LEU A 69 4.25 16.76 26.39
CA LEU A 69 4.70 16.78 25.00
C LEU A 69 5.19 15.41 24.49
N ARG A 70 5.83 14.61 25.35
CA ARG A 70 6.23 13.24 25.00
C ARG A 70 5.01 12.35 24.77
N GLN A 71 3.98 12.48 25.60
CA GLN A 71 2.73 11.74 25.45
C GLN A 71 1.95 12.16 24.20
N GLU A 72 1.92 13.47 23.88
CA GLU A 72 1.33 13.98 22.63
C GLU A 72 2.00 13.33 21.40
N VAL A 73 3.34 13.30 21.36
CA VAL A 73 4.10 12.67 20.27
C VAL A 73 3.89 11.16 20.21
N LEU A 74 3.80 10.48 21.35
CA LEU A 74 3.54 9.03 21.43
C LEU A 74 2.14 8.69 20.90
N ASN A 75 1.12 9.43 21.32
CA ASN A 75 -0.25 9.25 20.83
C ASN A 75 -0.34 9.46 19.32
N ILE A 76 0.30 10.50 18.80
CA ILE A 76 0.37 10.76 17.35
C ILE A 76 1.05 9.58 16.64
N ARG A 77 2.19 9.09 17.16
CA ARG A 77 2.90 7.94 16.59
C ARG A 77 1.99 6.70 16.55
N ASP A 78 1.27 6.42 17.62
CA ASP A 78 0.46 5.20 17.75
C ASP A 78 -0.81 5.27 16.90
N GLN A 79 -1.39 6.47 16.71
CA GLN A 79 -2.49 6.73 15.76
C GLN A 79 -2.07 6.55 14.30
N HIS A 80 -0.84 6.97 13.95
CA HIS A 80 -0.29 6.76 12.59
C HIS A 80 0.26 5.34 12.37
N LYS A 81 0.46 4.57 13.45
CA LYS A 81 0.79 3.14 13.44
C LYS A 81 -0.47 2.25 13.34
N GLY A 82 -1.52 2.73 12.65
CA GLY A 82 -2.63 1.87 12.22
C GLY A 82 -2.09 0.63 11.49
N PRO A 83 -2.90 -0.44 11.32
CA PRO A 83 -2.43 -1.69 10.73
C PRO A 83 -1.96 -1.45 9.29
N SER A 84 -0.69 -1.09 9.14
CA SER A 84 0.02 -1.00 7.86
C SER A 84 0.35 -2.43 7.44
N GLY A 85 -0.70 -3.20 7.18
CA GLY A 85 -0.65 -4.61 6.84
C GLY A 85 -0.59 -4.78 5.33
N VAL A 86 0.46 -4.28 4.69
CA VAL A 86 0.84 -4.86 3.38
C VAL A 86 1.44 -6.23 3.69
N VAL A 87 0.62 -7.27 3.61
CA VAL A 87 1.06 -8.65 3.72
C VAL A 87 1.74 -9.00 2.40
N TYR A 88 3.07 -9.09 2.41
CA TYR A 88 3.83 -9.54 1.27
C TYR A 88 3.68 -11.06 1.14
N ILE A 89 2.84 -11.46 0.19
CA ILE A 89 2.64 -12.86 -0.14
C ILE A 89 3.82 -13.28 -1.03
N SER A 90 4.52 -14.34 -0.64
CA SER A 90 5.54 -14.96 -1.49
C SER A 90 4.92 -15.43 -2.81
N THR A 91 5.69 -15.38 -3.90
CA THR A 91 5.23 -15.86 -5.23
C THR A 91 4.68 -17.29 -5.16
N GLY A 92 5.28 -18.17 -4.35
CA GLY A 92 4.80 -19.53 -4.17
C GLY A 92 3.43 -19.61 -3.47
N ALA A 93 3.17 -18.71 -2.52
CA ALA A 93 1.89 -18.65 -1.81
C ALA A 93 0.77 -18.14 -2.72
N LEU A 94 1.06 -17.20 -3.65
CA LEU A 94 0.09 -16.76 -4.64
C LEU A 94 -0.35 -17.90 -5.58
N ILE A 95 0.60 -18.73 -6.02
CA ILE A 95 0.33 -19.89 -6.88
C ILE A 95 -0.57 -20.91 -6.17
N LEU A 96 -0.30 -21.20 -4.89
CA LEU A 96 -1.12 -22.13 -4.10
C LEU A 96 -2.57 -21.64 -3.94
N ILE A 97 -2.78 -20.35 -3.71
CA ILE A 97 -4.14 -19.77 -3.60
C ILE A 97 -4.91 -19.97 -4.91
N ILE A 98 -4.26 -19.75 -6.06
CA ILE A 98 -4.89 -19.93 -7.38
C ILE A 98 -5.28 -21.39 -7.61
N VAL A 99 -4.38 -22.33 -7.30
CA VAL A 99 -4.67 -23.77 -7.43
C VAL A 99 -5.86 -24.17 -6.54
N LEU A 100 -5.89 -23.68 -5.30
CA LEU A 100 -6.96 -23.99 -4.36
C LEU A 100 -8.32 -23.46 -4.85
N LEU A 101 -8.36 -22.26 -5.45
CA LEU A 101 -9.57 -21.69 -6.05
C LEU A 101 -10.06 -22.50 -7.25
N ILE A 102 -9.16 -23.04 -8.08
CA ILE A 102 -9.53 -23.90 -9.22
C ILE A 102 -10.13 -25.23 -8.74
N ILE A 103 -9.66 -25.76 -7.61
CA ILE A 103 -10.18 -27.01 -7.04
C ILE A 103 -11.55 -26.79 -6.38
N LEU A 104 -11.77 -25.60 -5.79
CA LEU A 104 -12.97 -25.30 -5.00
C LEU A 104 -14.12 -24.70 -5.85
N LEU A 105 -13.82 -24.07 -6.99
CA LEU A 105 -14.79 -23.55 -7.94
C LEU A 105 -15.36 -24.66 -8.84
#